data_AF-R0EE61-F1
#
_entry.id   AF-R0EE61-F1
#
_cell.length_a   1.000
_cell.length_b   1.000
_cell.length_c   1.000
_cell.angle_alpha   90.00
_cell.angle_beta   90.00
_cell.angle_gamma   90.00
#
_symmetry.space_group_name_H-M   'P 1'
#
loop_
_entity.id
_entity.type
_entity.pdbx_description
1 polymer ?
#
loop_
_entity_poly.entity_id
_entity_poly.type
_entity_poly.pdbx_seq_one_letter_code
_entity_poly.pdbx_strand_id
1 'polypeptide(L)' 'MKAKPLNTASIAPNLFCNSCGWPIIHACCNDEMSNEPWGTDYWGYCSNKGCVNHDGQAWDQDGLDFAFSPEAQRDAE' A
#
# COMPACT_ATOMS: atom_id res chain seq x y z
N MET A 1 17.75 -18.97 -6.16
CA MET A 1 17.50 -17.69 -5.44
C MET A 1 16.58 -17.99 -4.27
N LYS A 2 16.79 -17.38 -3.10
CA LYS A 2 15.87 -17.53 -1.95
C LYS A 2 14.90 -16.34 -1.94
N ALA A 3 13.63 -16.58 -1.62
CA ALA A 3 12.67 -15.51 -1.40
C ALA A 3 13.13 -14.60 -0.26
N LYS A 4 12.90 -13.29 -0.38
CA LYS A 4 13.21 -12.34 0.69
C LYS A 4 12.21 -12.56 1.84
N PRO A 5 12.69 -12.66 3.09
CA PRO A 5 11.88 -13.21 4.18
C PRO A 5 10.81 -12.25 4.71
N LEU A 6 10.95 -10.93 4.54
CA LEU A 6 10.07 -9.91 5.15
C LEU A 6 9.87 -8.72 4.19
N ASN A 7 8.84 -7.89 4.46
CA ASN A 7 8.57 -6.54 3.94
C ASN A 7 8.55 -6.25 2.42
N THR A 8 8.77 -7.23 1.53
CA THR A 8 8.77 -6.99 0.06
C THR A 8 7.47 -6.39 -0.50
N ALA A 9 6.41 -7.19 -0.66
CA ALA A 9 5.10 -6.74 -1.09
C ALA A 9 4.00 -7.64 -0.51
N SER A 10 2.88 -7.05 -0.12
CA SER A 10 1.70 -7.76 0.37
C SER A 10 0.41 -7.07 -0.07
N ILE A 11 -0.71 -7.78 -0.03
CA ILE A 11 -2.02 -7.14 -0.13
C ILE A 11 -2.29 -6.43 1.19
N ALA A 12 -2.60 -5.14 1.14
CA ALA A 12 -2.98 -4.37 2.30
C ALA A 12 -4.32 -4.87 2.85
N PRO A 13 -4.40 -5.21 4.15
CA PRO A 13 -5.64 -5.69 4.73
C PRO A 13 -6.69 -4.59 4.76
N ASN A 14 -7.93 -4.93 4.37
CA ASN A 14 -9.11 -4.05 4.43
C ASN A 14 -8.95 -2.69 3.71
N LEU A 15 -8.05 -2.60 2.73
CA LEU A 15 -7.82 -1.38 1.96
C LEU A 15 -8.05 -1.61 0.46
N PHE A 16 -8.87 -0.77 -0.14
CA PHE A 16 -9.37 -0.93 -1.51
C PHE A 16 -9.23 0.36 -2.31
N CYS A 17 -9.09 0.24 -3.63
CA CYS A 17 -8.97 1.37 -4.55
C CYS A 17 -10.31 2.10 -4.74
N ASN A 18 -10.34 3.42 -4.54
CA ASN A 18 -11.53 4.27 -4.71
C ASN A 18 -12.08 4.25 -6.15
N SER A 19 -11.22 3.99 -7.15
CA SER A 19 -11.61 4.02 -8.57
C SER A 19 -12.23 2.71 -9.07
N CYS A 20 -11.81 1.55 -8.54
CA CYS A 20 -12.24 0.26 -9.08
C CYS A 20 -12.60 -0.81 -8.03
N GLY A 21 -12.41 -0.53 -6.74
CA GLY A 21 -12.73 -1.44 -5.64
C GLY A 21 -11.76 -2.60 -5.46
N TRP A 22 -10.70 -2.70 -6.25
CA TRP A 22 -9.70 -3.77 -6.11
C TRP A 22 -8.79 -3.55 -4.90
N PRO A 23 -8.22 -4.63 -4.33
CA PRO A 23 -7.28 -4.53 -3.22
C PRO A 23 -6.03 -3.71 -3.57
N ILE A 24 -5.44 -3.08 -2.57
CA ILE A 24 -4.17 -2.35 -2.69
C ILE A 24 -2.98 -3.28 -2.41
N ILE A 25 -1.94 -3.15 -3.23
CA ILE A 25 -0.62 -3.74 -2.94
C ILE A 25 0.19 -2.72 -2.15
N HIS A 26 0.78 -3.17 -1.05
CA HIS A 26 1.69 -2.45 -0.18
C HIS A 26 3.10 -3.02 -0.36
N ALA A 27 4.11 -2.20 -0.66
CA ALA A 27 5.48 -2.64 -0.84
C ALA A 27 6.47 -1.76 -0.07
N CYS A 28 7.42 -2.36 0.66
CA CYS A 28 8.55 -1.63 1.25
C CYS A 28 9.63 -1.46 0.18
N CYS A 29 9.82 -0.24 -0.29
CA CYS A 29 10.76 0.08 -1.36
C CYS A 29 12.21 0.13 -0.89
N ASN A 30 12.43 0.25 0.41
CA ASN A 30 13.75 0.34 1.01
C ASN A 30 14.00 -0.79 2.04
N ASP A 31 13.37 -1.96 1.89
CA ASP A 31 13.48 -3.10 2.83
C ASP A 31 14.93 -3.48 3.18
N GLU A 32 15.85 -3.44 2.21
CA GLU A 32 17.27 -3.74 2.47
C GLU A 32 18.03 -2.61 3.18
N MET A 33 17.40 -1.43 3.30
CA MET A 33 17.95 -0.20 3.89
C MET A 33 17.10 0.32 5.06
N SER A 34 16.11 -0.44 5.54
CA SER A 34 15.23 -0.06 6.65
C SER A 34 15.98 -0.04 7.98
N ASN A 35 16.87 0.92 8.13
CA ASN A 35 17.72 1.19 9.28
C ASN A 35 17.67 2.70 9.56
N GLU A 36 17.76 3.08 10.83
CA GLU A 36 17.97 4.47 11.23
C GLU A 36 19.15 5.10 10.46
N PRO A 37 19.06 6.36 9.99
CA PRO A 37 17.96 7.33 10.17
C PRO A 37 16.88 7.31 9.08
N TRP A 38 16.91 6.34 8.16
CA TRP A 38 16.17 6.42 6.89
C TRP A 38 14.73 5.93 6.95
N GLY A 39 14.31 5.28 8.05
CA GLY A 39 12.96 4.75 8.21
C GLY A 39 12.59 3.69 7.15
N THR A 40 11.29 3.42 7.01
CA THR A 40 10.73 2.54 5.97
C THR A 40 9.95 3.35 4.95
N ASP A 41 10.31 3.24 3.68
CA ASP A 41 9.64 3.91 2.56
C ASP A 41 8.67 2.93 1.91
N TYR A 42 7.38 3.24 1.96
CA TYR A 42 6.34 2.39 1.41
C TYR A 42 5.73 2.97 0.13
N TRP A 43 5.33 2.08 -0.76
CA TRP A 43 4.58 2.41 -1.98
C TRP A 43 3.28 1.61 -2.03
N GLY A 44 2.20 2.30 -2.35
CA GLY A 44 0.88 1.72 -2.54
C GLY A 44 0.47 1.79 -3.99
N TYR A 45 -0.06 0.69 -4.55
CA TYR A 45 -0.62 0.71 -5.91
C TYR A 45 -1.78 -0.26 -6.06
N CYS A 46 -2.71 0.08 -6.96
CA CYS A 46 -3.88 -0.75 -7.22
C CYS A 46 -3.48 -2.08 -7.87
N SER A 47 -3.98 -3.20 -7.34
CA SER A 47 -3.71 -4.54 -7.88
C SER A 47 -4.30 -4.78 -9.28
N ASN A 48 -5.30 -3.98 -9.68
CA ASN A 48 -5.84 -4.01 -11.04
C ASN A 48 -4.91 -3.26 -12.02
N LYS A 49 -4.27 -4.01 -12.93
CA LYS A 49 -3.35 -3.48 -13.95
C LYS A 49 -4.00 -2.46 -14.90
N GLY A 50 -5.32 -2.51 -15.08
CA GLY A 50 -6.07 -1.57 -15.92
C GLY A 50 -6.54 -0.30 -15.20
N CYS A 51 -6.28 -0.16 -13.90
CA CYS A 51 -6.73 0.99 -13.13
C CYS A 51 -5.76 2.17 -13.29
N VAL A 52 -6.31 3.39 -13.25
CA VAL A 52 -5.52 4.64 -13.24
C VAL A 52 -4.54 4.71 -12.05
N ASN A 53 -4.86 4.04 -10.94
CA ASN A 53 -4.02 4.01 -9.74
C ASN A 53 -3.02 2.83 -9.74
N HIS A 54 -2.78 2.17 -10.88
CA HIS A 54 -1.82 1.06 -10.96
C HIS A 54 -0.36 1.53 -10.87
N ASP A 55 -0.07 2.77 -11.28
CA ASP A 55 1.28 3.36 -11.13
C ASP A 55 1.61 3.61 -9.65
N GLY A 56 0.57 3.76 -8.82
CA GLY A 56 0.69 3.93 -7.37
C GLY A 56 1.17 5.29 -6.93
N GLN A 57 1.42 5.40 -5.63
CA GLN A 57 1.97 6.57 -4.98
C GLN A 57 2.72 6.19 -3.70
N ALA A 58 3.45 7.16 -3.14
CA ALA A 58 4.08 7.01 -1.83
C ALA A 58 3.01 6.76 -0.76
N TRP A 59 3.25 5.79 0.11
CA TRP A 59 2.38 5.49 1.23
C TRP A 59 3.00 6.06 2.50
N ASP A 60 2.51 7.22 2.90
CA ASP A 60 2.97 7.95 4.08
C ASP A 60 2.11 7.63 5.32
N GLN A 61 2.30 8.39 6.40
CA GLN A 61 1.53 8.19 7.64
C GLN A 61 0.07 8.62 7.52
N ASP A 62 -0.26 9.50 6.57
CA ASP A 62 -1.63 9.98 6.31
C ASP A 62 -2.41 8.99 5.43
N GLY A 63 -1.69 8.10 4.72
CA GLY A 63 -2.23 6.92 4.07
C GLY A 63 -2.11 6.97 2.55
N LEU A 64 -3.18 6.58 1.86
CA LEU A 64 -3.25 6.62 0.40
C LEU A 64 -4.51 7.37 -0.06
N ASP A 65 -4.32 8.54 -0.68
CA ASP A 65 -5.38 9.37 -1.28
C ASP A 65 -6.37 8.60 -2.17
N PHE A 66 -5.91 7.58 -2.89
CA PHE A 66 -6.76 6.83 -3.80
C PHE A 66 -7.39 5.57 -3.18
N ALA A 67 -7.28 5.40 -1.86
CA ALA A 67 -7.77 4.22 -1.17
C ALA A 67 -8.85 4.54 -0.12
N PHE A 68 -9.65 3.52 0.21
CA PHE A 68 -10.61 3.57 1.30
C PHE A 68 -10.56 2.28 2.12
N SER A 69 -10.91 2.41 3.40
CA SER A 69 -11.22 1.29 4.28
C SER A 69 -12.71 1.31 4.62
N PRO A 70 -13.48 0.27 4.26
CA PRO A 70 -14.90 0.16 4.62
C PRO A 70 -15.13 0.17 6.15
N GLU A 71 -14.11 -0.18 6.93
CA GLU A 71 -14.22 -0.22 8.40
C GLU A 71 -14.08 1.17 9.01
N ALA A 72 -13.19 2.00 8.47
CA ALA A 72 -13.02 3.39 8.90
C ALA A 72 -14.26 4.25 8.63
N GLN A 73 -15.11 3.85 7.68
CA GLN A 73 -16.37 4.54 7.38
C GLN A 73 -17.49 4.28 8.41
N ARG A 74 -17.43 3.17 9.17
CA ARG A 74 -18.47 2.83 10.16
C ARG A 74 -18.35 3.60 11.48
N ASP A 75 -17.17 4.09 11.80
CA ASP A 75 -16.90 4.81 13.05
C ASP A 75 -17.08 6.34 12.90
N ALA A 76 -17.48 6.80 11.71
CA ALA A 76 -17.70 8.22 11.38
C ALA A 76 -19.20 8.61 11.29
N GLU A 77 -20.12 7.68 11.55
CA GLU A 77 -21.57 7.88 11.68
C GLU A 77 -22.03 7.78 13.14
#